data_AF-A0A5K0ZVK5-F1
#
_entry.id   AF-A0A5K0ZVK5-F1
#
_cell.length_a   1.000
_cell.length_b   1.000
_cell.length_c   1.000
_cell.angle_alpha   90.00
_cell.angle_beta   90.00
_cell.angle_gamma   90.00
#
_symmetry.space_group_name_H-M   'P 1'
#
loop_
_entity.id
_entity.type
_entity.pdbx_description
1 polymer ?
#
loop_
_entity_poly.entity_id
_entity_poly.type
_entity_poly.pdbx_seq_one_letter_code
_entity_poly.pdbx_strand_id
1 'polypeptide(L)'
;KSKVHGFHADVQITCRFVPGLDKRKGLYFLIVNTDTKTPGGLPACPVLTSYYKSELFKCRKFNPYLVYTSPMEAILCSDSFQSMYSQMLCGILQPQEVLRVGAVFGSGLLRAIHFLQVHWQDLALDIERGSLSPKITDPSIRAAVAKLLKPDPDTARFIRNNGSDQNWEGIITKIWHLDVIVTGAIAQYIPSFNYYRGSLPPLVCTMYASSECYFGLNLNPLSHPSEVSYTIMPNMGYFKFLPHDPDQPHEPRHTELLDLADLQLSKEYEFVITTYAGLYRYRVGDIL
;
A
#
# COMPACT_ATOMS: atom_id res chain seq x y z
N LYS A 1 24.56 -0.69 9.13
CA LYS A 1 24.41 -0.82 7.65
C LYS A 1 23.49 -2.00 7.24
N SER A 2 22.49 -2.37 8.05
CA SER A 2 21.38 -3.23 7.63
C SER A 2 20.38 -2.35 6.88
N LYS A 3 20.62 -2.16 5.58
CA LYS A 3 19.72 -1.38 4.73
C LYS A 3 18.51 -2.25 4.42
N VAL A 4 17.34 -1.67 4.60
CA VAL A 4 16.01 -2.13 4.22
C VAL A 4 15.98 -2.50 2.72
N HIS A 5 16.56 -3.63 2.34
CA HIS A 5 16.53 -4.18 0.98
C HIS A 5 15.20 -4.91 0.69
N GLY A 6 14.38 -5.15 1.73
CA GLY A 6 13.12 -5.89 1.60
C GLY A 6 12.03 -5.19 0.78
N PHE A 7 11.98 -3.85 0.80
CA PHE A 7 10.95 -3.05 0.12
C PHE A 7 11.02 -3.04 -1.41
N HIS A 8 11.99 -3.73 -2.01
CA HIS A 8 12.14 -3.79 -3.46
C HIS A 8 12.04 -5.21 -4.01
N ALA A 9 12.18 -6.22 -3.15
CA ALA A 9 12.15 -7.62 -3.54
C ALA A 9 10.74 -8.06 -3.96
N ASP A 10 9.72 -7.50 -3.29
CA ASP A 10 8.30 -7.71 -3.60
C ASP A 10 7.97 -7.34 -5.05
N VAL A 11 8.36 -6.15 -5.51
CA VAL A 11 8.07 -5.72 -6.88
C VAL A 11 8.85 -6.58 -7.88
N GLN A 12 10.11 -6.94 -7.58
CA GLN A 12 10.89 -7.84 -8.44
C GLN A 12 10.26 -9.23 -8.57
N ILE A 13 9.64 -9.74 -7.50
CA ILE A 13 8.91 -11.01 -7.54
C ILE A 13 7.66 -10.85 -8.40
N THR A 14 6.86 -9.81 -8.19
CA THR A 14 5.67 -9.53 -9.01
C THR A 14 6.01 -9.40 -10.49
N CYS A 15 7.17 -8.85 -10.85
CA CYS A 15 7.63 -8.74 -12.24
C CYS A 15 7.85 -10.08 -12.95
N ARG A 16 8.07 -11.17 -12.21
CA ARG A 16 8.13 -12.52 -12.79
C ARG A 16 6.77 -13.00 -13.28
N PHE A 17 5.69 -12.46 -12.71
CA PHE A 17 4.32 -12.83 -13.03
C PHE A 17 3.64 -11.79 -13.93
N VAL A 18 3.99 -10.52 -13.79
CA VAL A 18 3.42 -9.39 -14.54
C VAL A 18 4.54 -8.69 -15.33
N PRO A 19 4.72 -9.02 -16.61
CA PRO A 19 5.76 -8.39 -17.42
C PRO A 19 5.45 -6.91 -17.71
N GLY A 20 6.49 -6.08 -17.86
CA GLY A 20 6.36 -4.68 -18.26
C GLY A 20 6.10 -3.69 -17.12
N LEU A 21 6.16 -4.13 -15.87
CA LEU A 21 6.07 -3.26 -14.68
C LEU A 21 7.18 -2.19 -14.62
N ASP A 22 8.32 -2.42 -15.26
CA ASP A 22 9.43 -1.46 -15.42
C ASP A 22 9.15 -0.34 -16.42
N LYS A 23 8.17 -0.53 -17.32
CA LYS A 23 7.89 0.39 -18.42
C LYS A 23 6.76 1.38 -18.11
N ARG A 24 6.12 1.22 -16.96
CA ARG A 24 4.87 1.89 -16.57
C ARG A 24 4.92 2.33 -15.12
N LYS A 25 4.06 3.28 -14.76
CA LYS A 25 3.94 3.83 -13.41
C LYS A 25 2.94 3.05 -12.56
N GLY A 26 3.09 3.17 -11.25
CA GLY A 26 2.07 2.77 -10.28
C GLY A 26 1.34 3.99 -9.70
N LEU A 27 0.01 3.93 -9.67
CA LEU A 27 -0.80 4.87 -8.90
C LEU A 27 -0.98 4.31 -7.49
N TYR A 28 -0.17 4.77 -6.55
CA TYR A 28 -0.29 4.39 -5.15
C TYR A 28 -0.75 5.56 -4.31
N PHE A 29 -1.82 5.35 -3.53
CA PHE A 29 -2.31 6.32 -2.56
C PHE A 29 -1.55 6.16 -1.24
N LEU A 30 -0.46 6.91 -1.10
CA LEU A 30 0.46 6.85 0.04
C LEU A 30 0.22 8.06 0.94
N ILE A 31 -0.19 7.84 2.18
CA ILE A 31 -0.58 8.91 3.12
C ILE A 31 0.37 8.91 4.32
N VAL A 32 0.86 10.09 4.68
CA VAL A 32 1.55 10.33 5.95
C VAL A 32 0.52 10.73 7.02
N ASN A 33 0.78 10.30 8.25
CA ASN A 33 -0.02 10.66 9.42
C ASN A 33 0.74 11.69 10.29
N THR A 34 0.03 12.24 11.27
CA THR A 34 0.62 13.11 12.28
C THR A 34 1.69 12.38 13.08
N ASP A 35 2.80 13.07 13.34
CA ASP A 35 3.83 12.66 14.26
C ASP A 35 3.69 13.42 15.58
N THR A 36 4.04 12.75 16.67
CA THR A 36 4.14 13.35 18.00
C THR A 36 5.57 13.23 18.50
N LYS A 37 5.87 13.90 19.62
CA LYS A 37 7.14 13.74 20.33
C LYS A 37 6.87 13.14 21.70
N THR A 38 7.70 12.18 22.10
CA THR A 38 7.70 11.67 23.48
C THR A 38 8.19 12.77 24.43
N PRO A 39 7.96 12.63 25.75
CA PRO A 39 8.54 13.55 26.74
C PRO A 39 10.07 13.69 26.66
N GLY A 40 10.76 12.65 26.19
CA GLY A 40 12.21 12.66 25.95
C GLY A 40 12.64 13.28 24.61
N GLY A 41 11.70 13.83 23.83
CA GLY A 41 11.97 14.51 22.56
C GLY A 41 12.09 13.61 21.33
N LEU A 42 11.95 12.28 21.49
CA LEU A 42 11.99 11.34 20.36
C LEU A 42 10.70 11.43 19.54
N PRO A 43 10.77 11.37 18.20
CA PRO A 43 9.58 11.33 17.36
C PRO A 43 8.86 9.98 17.51
N ALA A 44 7.53 10.01 17.59
CA ALA A 44 6.66 8.84 17.58
C ALA A 44 5.65 9.00 16.45
N CYS A 45 5.66 8.07 15.49
CA CYS A 45 4.76 8.07 14.35
C CYS A 45 4.59 6.66 13.77
N PRO A 46 3.56 6.43 12.94
CA PRO A 46 3.40 5.16 12.25
C PRO A 46 4.61 4.82 11.36
N VAL A 47 4.96 3.53 11.27
CA VAL A 47 6.14 3.06 10.53
C VAL A 47 6.21 3.55 9.08
N LEU A 48 5.07 3.58 8.38
CA LEU A 48 4.99 4.08 7.01
C LEU A 48 5.23 5.58 6.91
N THR A 49 4.77 6.36 7.89
CA THR A 49 5.04 7.81 7.95
C THR A 49 6.54 8.05 8.14
N SER A 50 7.17 7.29 9.04
CA SER A 50 8.63 7.32 9.21
C SER A 50 9.36 6.96 7.91
N TYR A 51 8.92 5.90 7.23
CA TYR A 51 9.50 5.47 5.95
C TYR A 51 9.37 6.54 4.86
N TYR A 52 8.18 7.09 4.61
CA TYR A 52 7.98 8.11 3.59
C TYR A 52 8.79 9.39 3.89
N LYS A 53 8.89 9.79 5.16
CA LYS A 53 9.69 10.95 5.58
C LYS A 53 11.21 10.69 5.53
N SER A 54 11.65 9.44 5.42
CA SER A 54 13.08 9.06 5.44
C SER A 54 13.80 9.36 4.13
N GLU A 55 15.13 9.51 4.21
CA GLU A 55 16.01 9.62 3.05
C GLU A 55 15.99 8.38 2.16
N LEU A 56 15.64 7.21 2.72
CA LEU A 56 15.50 5.97 1.93
C LEU A 56 14.39 6.10 0.89
N PHE A 57 13.30 6.79 1.23
CA PHE A 57 12.19 7.00 0.31
C PHE A 57 12.38 8.24 -0.57
N LYS A 58 12.83 9.36 0.04
CA LYS A 58 13.02 10.65 -0.64
C LYS A 58 14.18 10.65 -1.64
N CYS A 59 15.31 10.08 -1.26
CA CYS A 59 16.53 10.03 -2.08
C CYS A 59 16.78 8.62 -2.64
N ARG A 60 15.70 7.87 -2.88
CA ARG A 60 15.83 6.56 -3.53
C ARG A 60 16.49 6.70 -4.90
N LYS A 61 17.44 5.82 -5.19
CA LYS A 61 18.01 5.73 -6.54
C LYS A 61 16.89 5.40 -7.52
N PHE A 62 17.02 5.87 -8.75
CA PHE A 62 16.09 5.53 -9.80
C PHE A 62 15.95 4.01 -9.89
N ASN A 63 14.71 3.55 -9.80
CA ASN A 63 14.32 2.16 -9.97
C ASN A 63 13.09 2.16 -10.90
N PRO A 64 13.17 1.56 -12.09
CA PRO A 64 12.07 1.57 -13.05
C PRO A 64 10.80 0.91 -12.48
N TYR A 65 10.95 0.01 -11.52
CA TYR A 65 9.86 -0.65 -10.81
C TYR A 65 9.24 0.19 -9.68
N LEU A 66 9.70 1.41 -9.41
CA LEU A 66 9.21 2.27 -8.32
C LEU A 66 8.94 3.71 -8.78
N VAL A 67 8.48 3.82 -10.02
CA VAL A 67 7.99 5.08 -10.58
C VAL A 67 6.51 5.20 -10.26
N TYR A 68 6.16 6.24 -9.50
CA TYR A 68 4.78 6.54 -9.12
C TYR A 68 4.24 7.73 -9.91
N THR A 69 2.92 7.82 -10.05
CA THR A 69 2.24 9.03 -10.56
C THR A 69 2.23 10.15 -9.51
N SER A 70 2.10 9.79 -8.23
CA SER A 70 2.04 10.72 -7.11
C SER A 70 3.37 11.45 -6.90
N PRO A 71 3.41 12.79 -6.93
CA PRO A 71 4.61 13.55 -6.58
C PRO A 71 4.92 13.41 -5.08
N MET A 72 6.20 13.55 -4.73
CA MET A 72 6.68 13.40 -3.35
C MET A 72 6.00 14.41 -2.41
N GLU A 73 5.79 15.63 -2.91
CA GLU A 73 5.13 16.73 -2.20
C GLU A 73 3.69 16.37 -1.80
N ALA A 74 2.96 15.67 -2.67
CA ALA A 74 1.60 15.21 -2.35
C ALA A 74 1.61 14.07 -1.32
N ILE A 75 2.55 13.12 -1.43
CA ILE A 75 2.69 12.01 -0.49
C ILE A 75 3.05 12.51 0.92
N LEU A 76 3.91 13.53 1.01
CA LEU A 76 4.40 14.07 2.28
C LEU A 76 3.52 15.16 2.88
N CYS A 77 2.42 15.53 2.21
CA CYS A 77 1.49 16.52 2.72
C CYS A 77 0.77 16.00 3.98
N SER A 78 0.79 16.79 5.05
CA SER A 78 0.09 16.48 6.29
C SER A 78 -1.42 16.63 6.19
N ASP A 79 -1.91 17.44 5.24
CA ASP A 79 -3.33 17.57 4.96
C ASP A 79 -3.80 16.40 4.08
N SER A 80 -4.56 15.48 4.69
CA SER A 80 -5.03 14.29 4.00
C SER A 80 -5.95 14.57 2.80
N PHE A 81 -6.71 15.67 2.82
CA PHE A 81 -7.55 16.07 1.68
C PHE A 81 -6.66 16.51 0.52
N GLN A 82 -5.71 17.40 0.77
CA GLN A 82 -4.82 17.90 -0.28
C GLN A 82 -3.92 16.80 -0.85
N SER A 83 -3.43 15.91 0.02
CA SER A 83 -2.68 14.72 -0.37
C SER A 83 -3.51 13.82 -1.30
N MET A 84 -4.70 13.41 -0.86
CA MET A 84 -5.56 12.50 -1.63
C MET A 84 -5.99 13.12 -2.96
N TYR A 85 -6.43 14.38 -2.94
CA TYR A 85 -6.87 15.11 -4.15
C TYR A 85 -5.76 15.16 -5.19
N SER A 86 -4.56 15.53 -4.77
CA SER A 86 -3.44 15.74 -5.69
C SER A 86 -2.88 14.43 -6.23
N GLN A 87 -2.84 13.38 -5.40
CA GLN A 87 -2.47 12.03 -5.85
C GLN A 87 -3.48 11.47 -6.87
N MET A 88 -4.78 11.64 -6.59
CA MET A 88 -5.86 11.25 -7.51
C MET A 88 -5.73 11.99 -8.85
N LEU A 89 -5.58 13.32 -8.80
CA LEU A 89 -5.43 14.14 -10.01
C LEU A 89 -4.21 13.72 -10.83
N CYS A 90 -3.05 13.51 -10.21
CA CYS A 90 -1.85 13.05 -10.93
C CYS A 90 -2.04 11.65 -11.56
N GLY A 91 -2.77 10.76 -10.88
CA GLY A 91 -3.15 9.46 -11.43
C GLY A 91 -4.02 9.59 -12.69
N ILE A 92 -5.04 10.44 -12.65
CA ILE A 92 -5.97 10.68 -13.77
C ILE A 92 -5.26 11.34 -14.96
N LEU A 93 -4.30 12.24 -14.72
CA LEU A 93 -3.55 12.93 -15.78
C LEU A 93 -2.57 12.01 -16.54
N GLN A 94 -2.31 10.81 -16.04
CA GLN A 94 -1.33 9.89 -16.62
C GLN A 94 -1.90 8.47 -16.85
N PRO A 95 -3.12 8.32 -17.40
CA PRO A 95 -3.84 7.04 -17.39
C PRO A 95 -3.11 5.98 -18.24
N GLN A 96 -2.49 6.42 -19.34
CA GLN A 96 -1.71 5.57 -20.24
C GLN A 96 -0.34 5.17 -19.69
N GLU A 97 0.07 5.72 -18.56
CA GLU A 97 1.29 5.28 -17.89
C GLU A 97 0.99 4.31 -16.73
N VAL A 98 -0.22 4.29 -16.18
CA VAL A 98 -0.56 3.44 -15.03
C VAL A 98 -0.76 1.99 -15.47
N LEU A 99 -0.07 1.07 -14.79
CA LEU A 99 -0.24 -0.39 -14.95
C LEU A 99 -0.74 -1.08 -13.66
N ARG A 100 -0.57 -0.39 -12.53
CA ARG A 100 -0.99 -0.88 -11.21
C ARG A 100 -1.53 0.25 -10.36
N VAL A 101 -2.55 -0.05 -9.58
CA VAL A 101 -3.21 0.87 -8.65
C VAL A 101 -3.17 0.23 -7.27
N GLY A 102 -2.88 1.00 -6.24
CA GLY A 102 -2.70 0.41 -4.92
C GLY A 102 -2.76 1.38 -3.76
N ALA A 103 -2.80 0.77 -2.58
CA ALA A 103 -2.57 1.40 -1.28
C ALA A 103 -2.05 0.29 -0.36
N VAL A 104 -1.49 0.64 0.80
CA VAL A 104 -0.98 -0.40 1.70
C VAL A 104 -2.09 -1.36 2.14
N PHE A 105 -3.26 -0.84 2.53
CA PHE A 105 -4.41 -1.64 2.94
C PHE A 105 -5.61 -1.43 2.03
N GLY A 106 -6.47 -2.45 1.93
CA GLY A 106 -7.75 -2.43 1.22
C GLY A 106 -8.60 -1.20 1.54
N SER A 107 -8.73 -0.89 2.82
CA SER A 107 -9.45 0.29 3.29
C SER A 107 -8.92 1.61 2.72
N GLY A 108 -7.61 1.75 2.52
CA GLY A 108 -7.01 2.94 1.95
C GLY A 108 -7.38 3.14 0.48
N LEU A 109 -7.35 2.07 -0.31
CA LEU A 109 -7.73 2.14 -1.73
C LEU A 109 -9.24 2.38 -1.88
N LEU A 110 -10.08 1.71 -1.07
CA LEU A 110 -11.52 1.98 -1.06
C LEU A 110 -11.83 3.45 -0.71
N ARG A 111 -11.10 4.03 0.24
CA ARG A 111 -11.22 5.47 0.55
C ARG A 111 -10.84 6.35 -0.63
N ALA A 112 -9.83 5.98 -1.43
CA ALA A 112 -9.47 6.71 -2.64
C ALA A 112 -10.58 6.61 -3.71
N ILE A 113 -11.16 5.42 -3.92
CA ILE A 113 -12.29 5.24 -4.83
C ILE A 113 -13.48 6.09 -4.37
N HIS A 114 -13.83 6.04 -3.08
CA HIS A 114 -14.88 6.87 -2.52
C HIS A 114 -14.58 8.38 -2.68
N PHE A 115 -13.32 8.79 -2.50
CA PHE A 115 -12.91 10.17 -2.73
C PHE A 115 -13.16 10.60 -4.18
N LEU A 116 -12.88 9.74 -5.16
CA LEU A 116 -13.22 9.99 -6.56
C LEU A 116 -14.73 10.10 -6.76
N GLN A 117 -15.53 9.24 -6.13
CA GLN A 117 -17.00 9.30 -6.20
C GLN A 117 -17.58 10.63 -5.70
N VAL A 118 -16.96 11.22 -4.68
CA VAL A 118 -17.43 12.47 -4.07
C VAL A 118 -16.88 13.71 -4.79
N HIS A 119 -15.67 13.65 -5.34
CA HIS A 119 -14.94 14.82 -5.84
C HIS A 119 -14.68 14.83 -7.35
N TRP A 120 -15.27 13.92 -8.13
CA TRP A 120 -15.04 13.86 -9.58
C TRP A 120 -15.42 15.15 -10.31
N GLN A 121 -16.43 15.91 -9.84
CA GLN A 121 -16.81 17.18 -10.48
C GLN A 121 -15.69 18.22 -10.37
N ASP A 122 -15.11 18.35 -9.18
CA ASP A 122 -13.98 19.25 -8.93
C ASP A 122 -12.76 18.81 -9.76
N LEU A 123 -12.46 17.51 -9.78
CA LEU A 123 -11.34 16.95 -10.54
C LEU A 123 -11.52 17.19 -12.05
N ALA A 124 -12.71 16.93 -12.60
CA ALA A 124 -13.00 17.17 -14.01
C ALA A 124 -12.90 18.65 -14.38
N LEU A 125 -13.32 19.56 -13.49
CA LEU A 125 -13.22 21.00 -13.70
C LEU A 125 -11.76 21.47 -13.75
N ASP A 126 -10.93 20.98 -12.84
CA ASP A 126 -9.51 21.31 -12.78
C ASP A 126 -8.76 20.84 -14.04
N ILE A 127 -9.08 19.63 -14.51
CA ILE A 127 -8.53 19.04 -15.74
C ILE A 127 -8.99 19.84 -16.98
N GLU A 128 -10.28 20.18 -17.07
CA GLU A 128 -10.83 20.94 -18.20
C GLU A 128 -10.18 22.32 -18.31
N ARG A 129 -10.00 23.01 -17.17
CA ARG A 129 -9.40 24.35 -17.12
C ARG A 129 -7.87 24.33 -17.17
N GLY A 130 -7.24 23.19 -16.85
CA GLY A 130 -5.81 23.11 -16.60
C GLY A 130 -5.35 23.95 -15.40
N SER A 131 -6.22 24.15 -14.42
CA SER A 131 -5.95 24.99 -13.25
C SER A 131 -6.36 24.28 -11.97
N LEU A 132 -5.45 24.19 -11.00
CA LEU A 132 -5.70 23.48 -9.75
C LEU A 132 -6.60 24.28 -8.80
N SER A 133 -7.57 23.59 -8.20
CA SER A 133 -8.54 24.10 -7.25
C SER A 133 -7.88 24.95 -6.14
N PRO A 134 -8.52 26.06 -5.72
CA PRO A 134 -8.04 26.87 -4.60
C PRO A 134 -8.13 26.14 -3.26
N LYS A 135 -8.85 25.00 -3.20
CA LYS A 135 -8.86 24.12 -2.02
C LYS A 135 -7.48 23.51 -1.74
N ILE A 136 -6.61 23.44 -2.74
CA ILE A 136 -5.22 22.99 -2.58
C ILE A 136 -4.33 24.19 -2.32
N THR A 137 -4.05 24.43 -1.04
CA THR A 137 -3.33 25.60 -0.53
C THR A 137 -1.83 25.39 -0.41
N ASP A 138 -1.35 24.14 -0.31
CA ASP A 138 0.07 23.83 -0.16
C ASP A 138 0.87 24.23 -1.41
N PRO A 139 1.79 25.21 -1.32
CA PRO A 139 2.49 25.74 -2.49
C PRO A 139 3.39 24.70 -3.17
N SER A 140 3.93 23.74 -2.41
CA SER A 140 4.80 22.68 -2.94
C SER A 140 4.01 21.72 -3.81
N ILE A 141 2.81 21.35 -3.37
CA ILE A 141 1.88 20.54 -4.17
C ILE A 141 1.48 21.30 -5.43
N ARG A 142 1.09 22.58 -5.31
CA ARG A 142 0.68 23.39 -6.47
C ARG A 142 1.79 23.44 -7.52
N ALA A 143 3.04 23.64 -7.09
CA ALA A 143 4.20 23.66 -7.97
C ALA A 143 4.48 22.29 -8.61
N ALA A 144 4.28 21.18 -7.88
CA ALA A 144 4.45 19.84 -8.41
C ALA A 144 3.38 19.49 -9.45
N VAL A 145 2.10 19.75 -9.15
CA VAL A 145 0.97 19.46 -10.04
C VAL A 145 0.99 20.35 -11.28
N ALA A 146 1.41 21.61 -11.17
CA ALA A 146 1.51 22.54 -12.31
C ALA A 146 2.45 22.05 -13.44
N LYS A 147 3.38 21.14 -13.14
CA LYS A 147 4.26 20.52 -14.15
C LYS A 147 3.51 19.52 -15.05
N LEU A 148 2.40 18.97 -14.56
CA LEU A 148 1.60 17.93 -15.22
C LEU A 148 0.27 18.47 -15.74
N LEU A 149 -0.38 19.34 -14.97
CA LEU A 149 -1.74 19.82 -15.26
C LEU A 149 -1.74 20.78 -16.45
N LYS A 150 -2.41 20.36 -17.51
CA LYS A 150 -2.71 21.16 -18.72
C LYS A 150 -4.19 21.01 -19.04
N PRO A 151 -4.82 21.98 -19.73
CA PRO A 151 -6.20 21.84 -20.16
C PRO A 151 -6.37 20.58 -21.01
N ASP A 152 -7.21 19.65 -20.55
CA ASP A 152 -7.51 18.38 -21.24
C ASP A 152 -9.03 18.13 -21.21
N PRO A 153 -9.79 18.72 -22.15
CA PRO A 153 -11.24 18.56 -22.20
C PRO A 153 -11.71 17.12 -22.42
N ASP A 154 -10.89 16.28 -23.06
CA ASP A 154 -11.25 14.90 -23.38
C ASP A 154 -11.18 14.02 -22.13
N THR A 155 -10.10 14.13 -21.35
CA THR A 155 -9.99 13.46 -20.04
C THR A 155 -11.07 13.97 -19.09
N ALA A 156 -11.33 15.28 -19.05
CA ALA A 156 -12.40 15.85 -18.24
C ALA A 156 -13.77 15.25 -18.61
N ARG A 157 -14.09 15.15 -19.92
CA ARG A 157 -15.33 14.53 -20.39
C ARG A 157 -15.42 13.06 -20.01
N PHE A 158 -14.32 12.31 -20.13
CA PHE A 158 -14.27 10.92 -19.69
C PHE A 158 -14.61 10.78 -18.20
N ILE A 159 -14.03 11.62 -17.34
CA ILE A 159 -14.34 11.62 -15.90
C ILE A 159 -15.80 12.01 -15.64
N ARG A 160 -16.35 13.00 -16.35
CA ARG A 160 -17.76 13.38 -16.19
C ARG A 160 -18.71 12.25 -16.56
N ASN A 161 -18.47 11.57 -17.68
CA ASN A 161 -19.32 10.48 -18.15
C ASN A 161 -19.36 9.32 -17.14
N ASN A 162 -18.19 8.92 -16.62
CA ASN A 162 -18.12 7.82 -15.64
C ASN A 162 -18.56 8.26 -14.24
N GLY A 163 -18.25 9.50 -13.83
CA GLY A 163 -18.58 10.02 -12.51
C GLY A 163 -20.08 10.31 -12.31
N SER A 164 -20.79 10.61 -13.40
CA SER A 164 -22.24 10.84 -13.36
C SER A 164 -23.08 9.57 -13.27
N ASP A 165 -22.47 8.40 -13.49
CA ASP A 165 -23.16 7.12 -13.38
C ASP A 165 -23.43 6.79 -11.90
N GLN A 166 -24.60 6.20 -11.64
CA GLN A 166 -24.92 5.64 -10.33
C GLN A 166 -24.24 4.29 -10.12
N ASN A 167 -23.88 3.59 -11.21
CA ASN A 167 -23.16 2.33 -11.16
C ASN A 167 -21.65 2.53 -11.34
N TRP A 168 -20.88 2.25 -10.30
CA TRP A 168 -19.41 2.33 -10.31
C TRP A 168 -18.74 0.97 -10.49
N GLU A 169 -19.51 -0.05 -10.86
CA GLU A 169 -19.00 -1.39 -11.14
C GLU A 169 -17.97 -1.35 -12.27
N GLY A 170 -16.80 -1.95 -12.06
CA GLY A 170 -15.75 -2.01 -13.08
C GLY A 170 -15.08 -0.67 -13.42
N ILE A 171 -15.25 0.37 -12.59
CA ILE A 171 -14.57 1.67 -12.78
C ILE A 171 -13.05 1.54 -12.79
N ILE A 172 -12.51 0.58 -12.04
CA ILE A 172 -11.11 0.21 -12.12
C ILE A 172 -10.96 -0.61 -13.39
N THR A 173 -10.32 -0.01 -14.41
CA THR A 173 -10.19 -0.64 -15.72
C THR A 173 -9.53 -2.02 -15.62
N LYS A 174 -9.95 -2.95 -16.48
CA LYS A 174 -9.47 -4.35 -16.53
C LYS A 174 -7.95 -4.52 -16.65
N ILE A 175 -7.21 -3.45 -16.92
CA ILE A 175 -5.77 -3.46 -17.20
C ILE A 175 -4.94 -3.20 -15.93
N TRP A 176 -5.51 -2.60 -14.87
CA TRP A 176 -4.76 -2.18 -13.70
C TRP A 176 -4.69 -3.24 -12.60
N HIS A 177 -3.51 -3.81 -12.37
CA HIS A 177 -3.28 -4.72 -11.25
C HIS A 177 -3.47 -4.00 -9.91
N LEU A 178 -4.23 -4.60 -9.00
CA LEU A 178 -4.50 -4.01 -7.70
C LEU A 178 -3.49 -4.52 -6.67
N ASP A 179 -2.57 -3.68 -6.25
CA ASP A 179 -1.57 -3.99 -5.22
C ASP A 179 -2.03 -3.45 -3.88
N VAL A 180 -2.60 -4.35 -3.06
CA VAL A 180 -3.30 -4.00 -1.84
C VAL A 180 -3.44 -5.20 -0.91
N ILE A 181 -3.14 -5.01 0.38
CA ILE A 181 -3.35 -6.06 1.38
C ILE A 181 -4.85 -6.30 1.56
N VAL A 182 -5.29 -7.53 1.34
CA VAL A 182 -6.66 -8.03 1.55
C VAL A 182 -6.70 -9.34 2.35
N THR A 183 -5.62 -9.67 3.07
CA THR A 183 -5.59 -10.82 4.00
C THR A 183 -6.04 -10.43 5.40
N GLY A 184 -6.31 -11.43 6.26
CA GLY A 184 -6.73 -11.21 7.65
C GLY A 184 -8.03 -10.41 7.74
N ALA A 185 -8.11 -9.48 8.69
CA ALA A 185 -9.30 -8.63 8.89
C ALA A 185 -9.68 -7.77 7.66
N ILE A 186 -8.76 -7.57 6.71
CA ILE A 186 -8.99 -6.76 5.51
C ILE A 186 -9.70 -7.58 4.41
N ALA A 187 -9.81 -8.90 4.54
CA ALA A 187 -10.51 -9.78 3.60
C ALA A 187 -12.00 -9.44 3.43
N GLN A 188 -12.61 -8.79 4.42
CA GLN A 188 -13.99 -8.30 4.35
C GLN A 188 -14.24 -7.34 3.17
N TYR A 189 -13.20 -6.71 2.62
CA TYR A 189 -13.29 -5.76 1.50
C TYR A 189 -13.17 -6.42 0.12
N ILE A 190 -12.88 -7.72 0.04
CA ILE A 190 -12.77 -8.45 -1.24
C ILE A 190 -14.04 -8.30 -2.09
N PRO A 191 -15.27 -8.42 -1.55
CA PRO A 191 -16.49 -8.22 -2.34
C PRO A 191 -16.60 -6.80 -2.92
N SER A 192 -16.24 -5.77 -2.15
CA SER A 192 -16.22 -4.38 -2.65
C SER A 192 -15.22 -4.20 -3.78
N PHE A 193 -14.04 -4.81 -3.69
CA PHE A 193 -13.07 -4.78 -4.79
C PHE A 193 -13.55 -5.54 -6.02
N ASN A 194 -14.22 -6.67 -5.85
CA ASN A 194 -14.83 -7.41 -6.96
C ASN A 194 -15.88 -6.56 -7.69
N TYR A 195 -16.65 -5.75 -6.96
CA TYR A 195 -17.56 -4.76 -7.57
C TYR A 195 -16.80 -3.70 -8.38
N TYR A 196 -15.82 -3.02 -7.79
CA TYR A 196 -15.11 -1.93 -8.49
C TYR A 196 -14.19 -2.38 -9.63
N ARG A 197 -13.66 -3.60 -9.59
CA ARG A 197 -12.76 -4.15 -10.62
C ARG A 197 -13.47 -5.05 -11.65
N GLY A 198 -14.66 -5.53 -11.36
CA GLY A 198 -15.30 -6.61 -12.12
C GLY A 198 -14.53 -7.94 -12.00
N SER A 199 -14.47 -8.72 -13.08
CA SER A 199 -13.91 -10.08 -13.07
C SER A 199 -12.37 -10.17 -13.13
N LEU A 200 -11.66 -9.09 -13.46
CA LEU A 200 -10.19 -9.06 -13.63
C LEU A 200 -9.70 -7.63 -13.42
N PRO A 201 -8.49 -7.38 -12.87
CA PRO A 201 -7.38 -8.32 -12.58
C PRO A 201 -7.29 -8.77 -11.11
N PRO A 202 -6.41 -9.74 -10.76
CA PRO A 202 -6.28 -10.26 -9.40
C PRO A 202 -5.83 -9.19 -8.39
N LEU A 203 -6.27 -9.37 -7.14
CA LEU A 203 -5.78 -8.62 -5.99
C LEU A 203 -4.44 -9.19 -5.58
N VAL A 204 -3.42 -8.34 -5.53
CA VAL A 204 -2.04 -8.70 -5.24
C VAL A 204 -1.70 -8.29 -3.82
N CYS A 205 -1.43 -9.26 -2.96
CA CYS A 205 -0.93 -9.06 -1.60
C CYS A 205 0.56 -9.35 -1.58
N THR A 206 1.40 -8.33 -1.37
CA THR A 206 2.86 -8.42 -1.58
C THR A 206 3.65 -8.71 -0.31
N MET A 207 3.26 -8.12 0.81
CA MET A 207 4.10 -8.05 2.00
C MET A 207 3.32 -8.26 3.29
N TYR A 208 3.97 -8.90 4.27
CA TYR A 208 3.53 -9.00 5.65
C TYR A 208 4.58 -8.35 6.57
N ALA A 209 4.16 -7.31 7.29
CA ALA A 209 5.02 -6.48 8.14
C ALA A 209 4.20 -5.79 9.24
N SER A 210 4.89 -5.40 10.31
CA SER A 210 4.35 -4.62 11.42
C SER A 210 5.23 -3.40 11.75
N SER A 211 4.85 -2.65 12.79
CA SER A 211 5.69 -1.55 13.29
C SER A 211 6.93 -2.05 14.04
N GLU A 212 6.84 -3.23 14.62
CA GLU A 212 7.89 -3.90 15.38
C GLU A 212 8.94 -4.55 14.46
N CYS A 213 8.51 -5.16 13.35
CA CYS A 213 9.40 -5.80 12.38
C CYS A 213 8.73 -5.99 11.02
N TYR A 214 9.54 -5.97 9.95
CA TYR A 214 9.13 -6.46 8.64
C TYR A 214 9.39 -7.96 8.60
N PHE A 215 8.40 -8.76 8.18
CA PHE A 215 8.48 -10.21 8.35
C PHE A 215 8.80 -10.92 7.05
N GLY A 216 7.98 -10.71 6.03
CA GLY A 216 7.97 -11.58 4.86
C GLY A 216 7.18 -11.02 3.69
N LEU A 217 7.15 -11.83 2.64
CA LEU A 217 6.61 -11.44 1.35
C LEU A 217 5.91 -12.62 0.67
N ASN A 218 4.93 -12.33 -0.17
CA ASN A 218 4.23 -13.34 -0.94
C ASN A 218 5.06 -13.72 -2.16
N LEU A 219 5.51 -14.98 -2.22
CA LEU A 219 6.27 -15.51 -3.36
C LEU A 219 5.40 -15.86 -4.57
N ASN A 220 4.08 -15.92 -4.40
CA ASN A 220 3.09 -16.13 -5.45
C ASN A 220 2.04 -15.00 -5.45
N PRO A 221 2.40 -13.77 -5.86
CA PRO A 221 1.57 -12.57 -5.73
C PRO A 221 0.25 -12.62 -6.53
N LEU A 222 0.11 -13.54 -7.50
CA LEU A 222 -1.12 -13.72 -8.28
C LEU A 222 -2.04 -14.82 -7.75
N SER A 223 -1.72 -15.44 -6.59
CA SER A 223 -2.59 -16.42 -5.95
C SER A 223 -3.97 -15.83 -5.64
N HIS A 224 -4.99 -16.69 -5.52
CA HIS A 224 -6.30 -16.24 -5.05
C HIS A 224 -6.16 -15.61 -3.64
N PRO A 225 -6.92 -14.55 -3.29
CA PRO A 225 -6.81 -13.91 -1.98
C PRO A 225 -6.97 -14.84 -0.77
N SER A 226 -7.71 -15.94 -0.92
CA SER A 226 -7.89 -16.98 0.11
C SER A 226 -6.71 -17.96 0.23
N GLU A 227 -5.74 -17.90 -0.68
CA GLU A 227 -4.59 -18.81 -0.76
C GLU A 227 -3.26 -18.08 -0.54
N VAL A 228 -3.32 -16.79 -0.18
CA VAL A 228 -2.12 -15.98 0.06
C VAL A 228 -1.34 -16.55 1.24
N SER A 229 -0.07 -16.85 0.99
CA SER A 229 0.89 -17.28 2.00
C SER A 229 2.12 -16.37 1.97
N TYR A 230 2.60 -15.95 3.14
CA TYR A 230 3.77 -15.09 3.26
C TYR A 230 4.99 -15.91 3.68
N THR A 231 6.07 -15.82 2.91
CA THR A 231 7.36 -16.42 3.29
C THR A 231 8.13 -15.45 4.17
N ILE A 232 8.36 -15.85 5.42
CA ILE A 232 9.17 -15.09 6.38
C ILE A 232 10.62 -15.06 5.91
N MET A 233 11.20 -13.86 5.88
CA MET A 233 12.57 -13.64 5.42
C MET A 233 13.54 -13.74 6.62
N PRO A 234 14.37 -14.79 6.71
CA PRO A 234 15.11 -15.14 7.93
C PRO A 234 16.20 -14.11 8.32
N ASN A 235 16.53 -13.18 7.43
CA ASN A 235 17.49 -12.11 7.68
C ASN A 235 16.89 -10.90 8.42
N MET A 236 15.57 -10.83 8.56
CA MET A 236 14.87 -9.65 9.11
C MET A 236 14.89 -9.58 10.63
N GLY A 237 15.00 -10.72 11.30
CA GLY A 237 15.05 -10.87 12.75
C GLY A 237 15.23 -12.33 13.11
N TYR A 238 15.21 -12.63 14.41
CA TYR A 238 15.16 -14.01 14.87
C TYR A 238 13.72 -14.36 15.25
N PHE A 239 13.21 -15.43 14.66
CA PHE A 239 11.80 -15.77 14.65
C PHE A 239 11.55 -17.08 15.37
N LYS A 240 10.62 -17.05 16.31
CA LYS A 240 10.17 -18.18 17.11
C LYS A 240 8.65 -18.27 17.06
N PHE A 241 8.12 -19.44 17.42
CA PHE A 241 6.71 -19.75 17.26
C PHE A 241 6.21 -20.52 18.48
N LEU A 242 5.11 -20.06 19.07
CA LEU A 242 4.41 -20.77 20.14
C LEU A 242 3.29 -21.60 19.50
N PRO A 243 3.21 -22.91 19.74
CA PRO A 243 2.08 -23.71 19.29
C PRO A 243 0.76 -23.11 19.75
N HIS A 244 -0.20 -22.99 18.83
CA HIS A 244 -1.56 -22.57 19.12
C HIS A 244 -2.50 -23.74 18.81
N ASP A 245 -3.26 -24.17 19.81
CA ASP A 245 -4.34 -25.14 19.64
C ASP A 245 -5.65 -24.48 20.08
N PRO A 246 -6.55 -24.15 19.13
CA PRO A 246 -7.82 -23.51 19.46
C PRO A 246 -8.74 -24.42 20.30
N ASP A 247 -8.58 -25.74 20.21
CA ASP A 247 -9.38 -26.71 20.96
C ASP A 247 -8.81 -26.98 22.37
N GLN A 248 -7.54 -26.63 22.60
CA GLN A 248 -6.87 -26.78 23.90
C GLN A 248 -6.18 -25.48 24.31
N PRO A 249 -6.93 -24.46 24.77
CA PRO A 249 -6.37 -23.20 25.24
C PRO A 249 -5.61 -23.42 26.55
N HIS A 250 -4.34 -23.79 26.45
CA HIS A 250 -3.36 -23.75 27.52
C HIS A 250 -2.40 -22.59 27.25
N GLU A 251 -1.93 -21.88 28.29
CA GLU A 251 -0.91 -20.85 28.11
C GLU A 251 0.43 -21.50 27.71
N PRO A 252 0.88 -21.38 26.45
CA PRO A 252 2.08 -22.07 26.00
C PRO A 252 3.29 -21.50 26.72
N ARG A 253 4.17 -22.39 27.19
CA ARG A 253 5.36 -21.96 27.97
C ARG A 253 6.45 -21.53 27.01
N HIS A 254 7.30 -20.58 27.42
CA HIS A 254 8.47 -20.17 26.62
C HIS A 254 9.44 -21.32 26.27
N THR A 255 9.37 -22.45 26.97
CA THR A 255 10.13 -23.67 26.67
C THR A 255 9.65 -24.39 25.41
N GLU A 256 8.47 -24.07 24.90
CA GLU A 256 7.83 -24.72 23.74
C GLU A 256 8.07 -23.95 22.43
N LEU A 257 8.90 -22.90 22.46
CA LEU A 257 9.21 -22.09 21.28
C LEU A 257 9.96 -22.90 20.23
N LEU A 258 9.35 -23.06 19.06
CA LEU A 258 9.94 -23.67 17.88
C LEU A 258 10.73 -22.64 17.06
N ASP A 259 11.82 -23.06 16.43
CA ASP A 259 12.49 -22.27 15.40
C ASP A 259 11.69 -22.26 14.10
N LEU A 260 11.95 -21.25 13.25
CA LEU A 260 11.32 -21.12 11.92
C LEU A 260 11.44 -22.39 11.05
N ALA A 261 12.54 -23.14 11.18
CA ALA A 261 12.79 -24.35 10.39
C ALA A 261 12.10 -25.61 10.97
N ASP A 262 11.61 -25.55 12.20
CA ASP A 262 11.03 -26.69 12.92
C ASP A 262 9.50 -26.71 12.90
N LEU A 263 8.88 -25.79 12.16
CA LEU A 263 7.43 -25.71 12.03
C LEU A 263 6.86 -26.89 11.26
N GLN A 264 5.68 -27.32 11.69
CA GLN A 264 4.93 -28.39 11.03
C GLN A 264 3.88 -27.79 10.11
N LEU A 265 3.70 -28.42 8.94
CA LEU A 265 2.69 -28.02 7.98
C LEU A 265 1.29 -28.09 8.61
N SER A 266 0.45 -27.09 8.31
CA SER A 266 -0.96 -27.03 8.73
C SER A 266 -1.18 -27.01 10.25
N LYS A 267 -0.19 -26.53 11.02
CA LYS A 267 -0.33 -26.21 12.44
C LYS A 267 -0.35 -24.71 12.62
N GLU A 268 -1.09 -24.25 13.63
CA GLU A 268 -1.23 -22.84 13.96
C GLU A 268 -0.21 -22.45 15.02
N TYR A 269 0.35 -21.25 14.85
CA TYR A 269 1.36 -20.75 15.78
C TYR A 269 1.16 -19.26 16.07
N GLU A 270 1.35 -18.88 17.32
CA GLU A 270 1.53 -17.47 17.66
C GLU A 270 2.96 -17.03 17.36
N PHE A 271 3.08 -15.89 16.68
CA PHE A 271 4.35 -15.40 16.18
C PHE A 271 5.14 -14.62 17.25
N VAL A 272 6.41 -14.99 17.45
CA VAL A 272 7.31 -14.40 18.44
C VAL A 272 8.59 -13.90 17.77
N ILE A 273 8.97 -12.66 18.05
CA ILE A 273 10.10 -12.01 17.38
C ILE A 273 11.19 -11.56 18.34
N THR A 274 12.43 -11.60 17.85
CA THR A 274 13.57 -10.90 18.43
C THR A 274 14.19 -10.01 17.36
N THR A 275 14.29 -8.71 17.63
CA THR A 275 14.66 -7.70 16.64
C THR A 275 16.00 -7.04 16.95
N TYR A 276 16.66 -6.50 15.92
CA TYR A 276 17.87 -5.70 16.08
C TYR A 276 17.67 -4.44 16.94
N ALA A 277 16.43 -3.97 17.08
CA ALA A 277 16.07 -2.80 17.87
C ALA A 277 15.88 -3.11 19.37
N GLY A 278 16.05 -4.37 19.80
CA GLY A 278 16.03 -4.74 21.21
C GLY A 278 14.68 -5.25 21.74
N LEU A 279 13.76 -5.67 20.86
CA LEU A 279 12.65 -6.52 21.29
C LEU A 279 13.17 -7.96 21.42
N TYR A 280 12.96 -8.59 22.58
CA TYR A 280 13.45 -9.95 22.86
C TYR A 280 12.29 -10.87 23.17
N ARG A 281 12.09 -11.91 22.35
CA ARG A 281 10.98 -12.86 22.47
C ARG A 281 9.62 -12.17 22.66
N TYR A 282 9.43 -11.08 21.92
CA TYR A 282 8.20 -10.30 21.93
C TYR A 282 7.10 -11.05 21.18
N ARG A 283 5.95 -11.24 21.83
CA ARG A 283 4.76 -11.84 21.23
C ARG A 283 4.06 -10.80 20.35
N VAL A 284 4.00 -11.05 19.05
CA VAL A 284 3.35 -10.13 18.10
C VAL A 284 1.83 -10.13 18.28
N GLY A 285 1.27 -11.28 18.68
CA GLY A 285 -0.17 -11.51 18.81
C GLY A 285 -0.83 -12.02 17.52
N ASP A 286 -0.08 -12.13 16.43
CA ASP A 286 -0.55 -12.73 15.19
C ASP A 286 -0.52 -14.26 15.28
N ILE A 287 -1.58 -14.90 14.81
CA ILE A 287 -1.68 -16.35 14.61
C ILE A 287 -1.46 -16.66 13.13
N LEU A 288 -0.53 -17.58 12.83
CA LEU A 288 -0.11 -17.97 11.48
C LEU A 288 -0.38 -19.44 11.21
#